data_AF-A0A1J5RRS6-F1
#
_entry.id   AF-A0A1J5RRS6-F1
#
_cell.length_a   1.000
_cell.length_b   1.000
_cell.length_c   1.000
_cell.angle_alpha   90.00
_cell.angle_beta   90.00
_cell.angle_gamma   90.00
#
_symmetry.space_group_name_H-M   'P 1'
#
loop_
_entity.id
_entity.type
_entity.pdbx_description
1 polymer ?
#
loop_
_entity_poly.entity_id
_entity_poly.type
_entity_poly.pdbx_seq_one_letter_code
_entity_poly.pdbx_strand_id
1 'polypeptide(L)' 'MAQKHFPKGLDGRQRDQDGEIRQKRKDTLVGTLRKEYGDDFAKGYRKDAQLGTVLAKEGVDSLHQLLNKSK' A
#
# COMPACT_ATOMS: atom_id res chain seq x y z
N MET A 1 -16.49 -23.33 -8.03
CA MET A 1 -15.33 -22.46 -8.33
C MET A 1 -14.18 -22.86 -7.41
N ALA A 2 -13.19 -23.59 -7.90
CA ALA A 2 -12.09 -24.09 -7.08
C ALA A 2 -11.22 -22.91 -6.60
N GLN A 3 -11.07 -22.79 -5.27
CA GLN A 3 -10.25 -21.77 -4.65
C GLN A 3 -8.78 -22.16 -4.89
N LYS A 4 -8.16 -21.60 -5.95
CA LYS A 4 -6.72 -21.78 -6.23
C LYS A 4 -5.92 -21.30 -5.02
N HIS A 5 -5.41 -22.24 -4.25
CA HIS A 5 -4.60 -21.98 -3.06
C HIS A 5 -3.17 -21.70 -3.50
N PHE A 6 -2.80 -20.41 -3.54
CA PHE A 6 -1.45 -19.98 -3.85
C PHE A 6 -0.54 -20.25 -2.64
N PRO A 7 0.70 -20.71 -2.84
CA PRO A 7 1.62 -20.99 -1.74
C PRO A 7 1.81 -19.72 -0.90
N LYS A 8 1.62 -19.83 0.42
CA LYS A 8 1.97 -18.77 1.37
C LYS A 8 3.46 -18.49 1.21
N GLY A 9 3.82 -17.22 0.99
CA GLY A 9 5.22 -16.82 1.02
C GLY A 9 5.84 -17.08 2.39
N LEU A 10 7.17 -17.03 2.49
CA LEU A 10 7.93 -17.23 3.74
C LEU A 10 7.44 -16.36 4.91
N ASP A 11 6.82 -15.21 4.62
CA ASP A 11 6.26 -14.29 5.62
C ASP A 11 4.77 -14.52 5.92
N GLY A 12 4.17 -15.64 5.49
CA GLY A 12 2.75 -15.94 5.69
C GLY A 12 1.77 -15.10 4.86
N ARG A 13 2.28 -14.17 4.03
CA ARG A 13 1.49 -13.36 3.10
C ARG A 13 1.12 -14.18 1.86
N GLN A 14 -0.14 -14.09 1.46
CA GLN A 14 -0.60 -14.66 0.20
C GLN A 14 -0.01 -13.84 -0.96
N ARG A 15 0.74 -14.52 -1.83
CA ARG A 15 1.24 -13.94 -3.09
C ARG A 15 0.15 -13.99 -4.16
N ASP A 16 0.23 -13.11 -5.15
CA ASP A 16 -0.60 -13.20 -6.35
C ASP A 16 -0.11 -14.32 -7.30
N GLN A 17 -0.74 -14.42 -8.49
CA GLN A 17 -0.45 -15.48 -9.46
C GLN A 17 1.01 -15.48 -9.93
N ASP A 18 1.67 -14.33 -9.90
CA ASP A 18 3.04 -14.11 -10.33
C ASP A 18 4.04 -14.20 -9.16
N GLY A 19 3.56 -14.43 -7.94
CA GLY A 19 4.42 -14.56 -6.76
C GLY A 19 4.73 -13.23 -6.07
N GLU A 20 4.10 -12.12 -6.46
CA GLU A 20 4.30 -10.82 -5.85
C GLU A 20 3.34 -10.57 -4.67
N ILE A 21 3.77 -9.72 -3.74
CA ILE A 21 2.87 -9.25 -2.68
C ILE A 21 1.99 -8.18 -3.29
N ARG A 22 0.67 -8.42 -3.26
CA ARG A 22 -0.31 -7.48 -3.78
C ARG A 22 -0.07 -6.08 -3.21
N GLN A 23 0.03 -5.10 -4.10
CA GLN A 23 0.16 -3.69 -3.73
C GLN A 23 -1.02 -3.21 -2.88
N LYS A 24 -0.76 -2.23 -2.00
CA LYS A 24 -1.81 -1.58 -1.22
C LYS A 24 -2.79 -0.90 -2.18
N ARG A 25 -4.09 -1.05 -1.93
CA ARG A 25 -5.11 -0.51 -2.83
C ARG A 25 -5.12 1.02 -2.83
N LYS A 26 -5.36 1.63 -3.99
CA LYS A 26 -5.39 3.09 -4.17
C LYS A 26 -6.49 3.79 -3.35
N ASP A 27 -7.58 3.09 -3.04
CA ASP A 27 -8.68 3.59 -2.21
C ASP A 27 -8.38 3.57 -0.69
N THR A 28 -7.21 3.07 -0.27
CA THR A 28 -6.81 3.06 1.15
C THR A 28 -6.69 4.48 1.68
N LEU A 29 -7.32 4.78 2.80
CA LEU A 29 -7.26 6.12 3.42
C LEU A 29 -5.90 6.39 4.06
N VAL A 30 -5.41 7.62 3.92
CA VAL A 30 -4.17 8.10 4.57
C VAL A 30 -4.20 7.88 6.09
N GLY A 31 -5.35 8.06 6.74
CA GLY A 31 -5.51 7.80 8.16
C GLY A 31 -5.31 6.34 8.54
N THR A 32 -5.63 5.39 7.65
CA THR A 32 -5.33 3.97 7.87
C THR A 32 -3.84 3.69 7.71
N LEU A 33 -3.21 4.33 6.72
CA LEU A 33 -1.78 4.20 6.48
C LEU A 33 -0.94 4.80 7.61
N ARG A 34 -1.37 5.91 8.22
CA ARG A 34 -0.72 6.48 9.39
C ARG A 34 -0.69 5.55 10.59
N LYS A 35 -1.74 4.73 10.78
CA LYS A 35 -1.74 3.72 11.85
C LYS A 35 -0.69 2.63 11.65
N GLU A 36 -0.33 2.35 10.40
CA GLU A 36 0.61 1.27 10.03
C GLU A 36 2.05 1.78 9.86
N TYR A 37 2.23 2.98 9.31
CA TYR A 37 3.52 3.56 8.96
C TYR A 37 3.94 4.75 9.84
N GLY A 38 3.06 5.20 10.75
CA GLY A 38 3.28 6.33 11.65
C GLY A 38 2.51 7.58 11.23
N ASP A 39 2.22 8.46 12.20
CA ASP A 39 1.51 9.72 11.98
C ASP A 39 2.22 10.67 11.01
N ASP A 40 3.51 10.43 10.81
CA ASP A 40 4.34 11.15 9.86
C ASP A 40 4.04 10.80 8.40
N PHE A 41 3.30 9.73 8.15
CA PHE A 41 2.92 9.33 6.80
C PHE A 41 2.00 10.38 6.15
N ALA A 42 2.47 10.96 5.04
CA ALA A 42 1.73 11.92 4.24
C ALA A 42 1.16 13.09 5.07
N LYS A 43 1.96 13.73 5.94
CA LYS A 43 1.54 14.84 6.84
C LYS A 43 0.75 15.96 6.15
N GLY A 44 1.09 16.27 4.90
CA GLY A 44 0.42 17.31 4.11
C GLY A 44 -0.98 16.94 3.58
N TYR A 45 -1.44 15.72 3.81
CA TYR A 45 -2.72 15.22 3.32
C TYR A 45 -3.72 15.03 4.46
N ARG A 46 -5.01 15.19 4.15
CA ARG A 46 -6.07 14.91 5.12
C ARG A 46 -6.16 13.39 5.36
N LYS A 47 -6.62 13.00 6.56
CA LYS A 47 -6.77 11.58 6.96
C LYS A 47 -7.75 10.79 6.08
N ASP A 48 -8.72 11.47 5.49
CA ASP A 48 -9.73 10.93 4.57
C ASP A 48 -9.29 10.96 3.10
N ALA A 49 -8.09 11.46 2.81
CA ALA A 49 -7.53 11.37 1.47
C ALA A 49 -7.22 9.91 1.12
N GLN A 50 -7.44 9.56 -0.14
CA GLN A 50 -7.11 8.24 -0.67
C GLN A 50 -5.63 8.18 -1.05
N LEU A 51 -5.01 7.02 -0.86
CA LEU A 51 -3.64 6.74 -1.23
C LEU A 51 -3.39 7.06 -2.71
N GLY A 52 -4.31 6.72 -3.60
CA GLY A 52 -4.21 7.02 -5.03
C GLY A 52 -4.04 8.51 -5.32
N THR A 53 -4.74 9.38 -4.57
CA THR A 53 -4.58 10.84 -4.69
C THR A 53 -3.21 11.30 -4.21
N VAL A 54 -2.71 10.71 -3.12
CA VAL A 54 -1.35 10.99 -2.61
C VAL A 54 -0.30 10.56 -3.63
N LEU A 55 -0.40 9.33 -4.14
CA LEU A 55 0.50 8.77 -5.14
C LEU A 55 0.53 9.63 -6.42
N ALA A 56 -0.63 10.02 -6.93
CA ALA A 56 -0.75 10.87 -8.12
C ALA A 56 -0.13 12.26 -7.91
N LYS A 57 -0.32 12.87 -6.74
CA LYS A 57 0.24 14.20 -6.42
C LYS A 57 1.75 14.14 -6.18
N GLU A 58 2.25 13.02 -5.67
CA GLU A 58 3.68 12.79 -5.43
C GLU A 58 4.44 12.27 -6.65
N GLY A 59 3.72 11.90 -7.73
CA GLY A 59 4.29 11.37 -8.97
C GLY A 59 4.87 9.96 -8.83
N VAL A 60 4.28 9.13 -7.97
CA VAL A 60 4.74 7.75 -7.71
C VAL A 60 3.62 6.76 -7.99
N ASP A 61 3.95 5.53 -8.38
CA ASP A 61 2.98 4.51 -8.79
C ASP A 61 2.57 3.59 -7.64
N SER A 62 3.38 3.52 -6.59
CA SER A 62 3.19 2.57 -5.49
C SER A 62 3.51 3.17 -4.12
N LEU A 63 2.87 2.61 -3.09
CA LEU A 63 3.14 2.97 -1.69
C LEU A 63 4.60 2.74 -1.31
N HIS A 64 5.24 1.70 -1.85
CA HIS A 64 6.65 1.41 -1.58
C HIS A 64 7.58 2.51 -2.11
N GLN A 65 7.34 3.01 -3.33
CA GLN A 65 8.08 4.15 -3.87
C GLN A 65 7.88 5.40 -3.01
N LEU A 66 6.65 5.66 -2.54
CA LEU A 66 6.35 6.78 -1.65
C LEU A 66 7.14 6.68 -0.33
N LEU A 67 7.23 5.50 0.26
CA LEU A 67 7.98 5.28 1.51
C LEU A 67 9.48 5.46 1.32
N ASN A 68 10.05 4.96 0.21
CA ASN A 68 11.48 5.15 -0.08
C ASN A 68 11.83 6.62 -0.33
N LYS A 69 10.90 7.44 -0.85
CA LYS A 69 11.09 8.88 -1.05
C LYS A 69 11.06 9.67 0.26
N SER A 70 10.36 9.16 1.27
CA SER A 70 10.22 9.80 2.59
C SER A 70 11.32 9.40 3.59
N LYS A 71 12.28 8.58 3.16
CA LYS A 71 13.41 8.09 3.96
C LYS A 71 14.63 8.98 3.75
#